data_AF-A0A7W1TVA7-F1
#
_entry.id   AF-A0A7W1TVA7-F1
#
_cell.length_a   1.000
_cell.length_b   1.000
_cell.length_c   1.000
_cell.angle_alpha   90.00
_cell.angle_beta   90.00
_cell.angle_gamma   90.00
#
_symmetry.space_group_name_H-M   'P 1'
#
loop_
_entity.id
_entity.type
_entity.pdbx_description
1 polymer ?
#
loop_
_entity_poly.entity_id
_entity_poly.type
_entity_poly.pdbx_seq_one_letter_code
_entity_poly.pdbx_strand_id
1 'polypeptide(L)'
;VVFTDDARREELARFHMLRQQDEIADGRPNRSLADFVAPRESGAPDYIGAFAVTAGIGADEIAKAFERDGNDYDAIMVKALADRLAEAFAEYLHAQARRDWGYGAEERLTSDDLVDEKYRGIRPAFGYPACPDHTEKRELFRLLDAQAVGIELTESFAMWPAASVSGIYLSHPEARYFNIGRVGRDQAEAYAKRKGWTQADVEKWLSPVLAEERVAVG
;
A
#
# COMPACT_ATOMS: atom_id res chain seq x y z
N VAL A 1 -6.71 -7.62 -10.58
CA VAL A 1 -6.37 -7.25 -11.98
C VAL A 1 -7.05 -5.93 -12.26
N VAL A 2 -6.33 -5.00 -12.87
CA VAL A 2 -6.83 -3.70 -13.33
C VAL A 2 -6.86 -3.77 -14.85
N PHE A 3 -7.92 -3.23 -15.45
CA PHE A 3 -8.14 -3.29 -16.89
C PHE A 3 -7.96 -1.89 -17.51
N THR A 4 -7.69 -1.86 -18.81
CA THR A 4 -7.53 -0.60 -19.57
C THR A 4 -8.83 0.17 -19.70
N ASP A 5 -9.97 -0.52 -19.68
CA ASP A 5 -11.31 0.03 -19.83
C ASP A 5 -12.40 -0.85 -19.16
N ASP A 6 -13.65 -0.37 -19.22
CA ASP A 6 -14.82 -1.06 -18.68
C ASP A 6 -15.20 -2.35 -19.44
N ALA A 7 -14.64 -2.59 -20.64
CA ALA A 7 -14.85 -3.85 -21.35
C ALA A 7 -14.08 -5.01 -20.71
N ARG A 8 -13.07 -4.71 -19.86
CA ARG A 8 -12.34 -5.68 -19.01
C ARG A 8 -11.71 -6.83 -19.79
N ARG A 9 -11.19 -6.53 -20.98
CA ARG A 9 -10.55 -7.51 -21.90
C ARG A 9 -9.04 -7.50 -21.82
N GLU A 10 -8.45 -6.30 -21.72
CA GLU A 10 -7.00 -6.10 -21.69
C GLU A 10 -6.57 -5.68 -20.29
N GLU A 11 -5.56 -6.39 -19.77
CA GLU A 11 -4.98 -6.12 -18.46
C GLU A 11 -4.05 -4.90 -18.55
N LEU A 12 -4.34 -3.89 -17.74
CA LEU A 12 -3.50 -2.71 -17.58
C LEU A 12 -2.43 -2.95 -16.50
N ALA A 13 -2.83 -3.57 -15.38
CA ALA A 13 -1.94 -3.83 -14.26
C ALA A 13 -2.46 -4.99 -13.39
N ARG A 14 -1.58 -5.57 -12.56
CA ARG A 14 -1.97 -6.61 -11.59
C ARG A 14 -1.21 -6.49 -10.29
N PHE A 15 -1.98 -6.32 -9.23
CA PHE A 15 -1.49 -6.41 -7.86
C PHE A 15 -1.69 -7.82 -7.30
N HIS A 16 -0.65 -8.38 -6.72
CA HIS A 16 -0.69 -9.68 -6.06
C HIS A 16 -0.91 -9.50 -4.57
N MET A 17 -1.86 -10.26 -4.00
CA MET A 17 -2.19 -10.19 -2.58
C MET A 17 -1.89 -11.53 -1.92
N LEU A 18 -1.36 -11.45 -0.70
CA LEU A 18 -1.25 -12.58 0.22
C LEU A 18 -2.58 -12.78 0.96
N ARG A 19 -2.73 -13.92 1.62
CA ARG A 19 -3.83 -14.28 2.52
C ARG A 19 -3.29 -14.72 3.87
N GLN A 20 -3.99 -14.37 4.95
CA GLN A 20 -3.70 -14.89 6.28
C GLN A 20 -3.73 -16.44 6.27
N GLN A 21 -2.82 -17.12 6.97
CA GLN A 21 -2.85 -18.59 7.09
C GLN A 21 -2.93 -19.10 8.53
N ASP A 22 -2.70 -18.25 9.53
CA ASP A 22 -2.91 -18.61 10.92
C ASP A 22 -4.42 -18.77 11.22
N GLU A 23 -4.76 -19.68 12.13
CA GLU A 23 -6.13 -19.88 12.60
C GLU A 23 -6.58 -18.66 13.42
N ILE A 24 -7.75 -18.10 13.08
CA ILE A 24 -8.28 -16.92 13.77
C ILE A 24 -9.23 -17.39 14.88
N ALA A 25 -8.89 -17.02 16.12
CA ALA A 25 -9.48 -17.59 17.35
C ALA A 25 -11.02 -17.46 17.50
N ASP A 26 -11.67 -16.62 16.71
CA ASP A 26 -13.11 -16.36 16.75
C ASP A 26 -13.87 -16.86 15.50
N GLY A 27 -13.24 -17.73 14.71
CA GLY A 27 -13.85 -18.31 13.51
C GLY A 27 -14.02 -17.32 12.34
N ARG A 28 -13.45 -16.12 12.44
CA ARG A 28 -13.40 -15.18 11.32
C ARG A 28 -12.62 -15.79 10.14
N PRO A 29 -12.98 -15.45 8.89
CA PRO A 29 -12.28 -15.94 7.72
C PRO A 29 -10.87 -15.36 7.62
N ASN A 30 -9.94 -16.16 7.12
CA ASN A 30 -8.61 -15.72 6.70
C ASN A 30 -8.70 -14.70 5.57
N ARG A 31 -8.29 -13.45 5.82
CA ARG A 31 -8.47 -12.34 4.89
C ARG A 31 -7.33 -12.20 3.88
N SER A 32 -7.68 -11.70 2.71
CA SER A 32 -6.80 -11.10 1.70
C SER A 32 -7.39 -9.76 1.27
N LEU A 33 -6.55 -8.78 0.91
CA LEU A 33 -7.06 -7.50 0.37
C LEU A 33 -7.85 -7.70 -0.93
N ALA A 34 -7.55 -8.78 -1.68
CA ALA A 34 -8.29 -9.14 -2.88
C ALA A 34 -9.76 -9.52 -2.60
N ASP A 35 -10.12 -9.88 -1.36
CA ASP A 35 -11.49 -10.23 -0.98
C ASP A 35 -12.43 -9.02 -0.97
N PHE A 36 -11.88 -7.80 -0.92
CA PHE A 36 -12.62 -6.55 -0.96
C PHE A 36 -12.86 -6.02 -2.37
N VAL A 37 -12.64 -6.87 -3.38
CA VAL A 37 -12.94 -6.59 -4.79
C VAL A 37 -13.77 -7.75 -5.33
N ALA A 38 -14.84 -7.44 -6.06
CA ALA A 38 -15.75 -8.42 -6.61
C ALA A 38 -14.99 -9.47 -7.46
N PRO A 39 -15.18 -10.77 -7.18
CA PRO A 39 -14.61 -11.84 -8.00
C PRO A 39 -15.08 -11.72 -9.44
N ARG A 40 -14.22 -12.06 -10.40
CA ARG A 40 -14.53 -11.96 -11.83
C ARG A 40 -15.76 -12.81 -12.21
N GLU A 41 -15.91 -13.95 -11.55
CA GLU A 41 -16.97 -14.93 -11.78
C GLU A 41 -18.35 -14.40 -11.34
N SER A 42 -18.38 -13.40 -10.45
CA SER A 42 -19.62 -12.75 -10.02
C SER A 42 -20.27 -11.92 -11.14
N GLY A 43 -19.49 -11.49 -12.14
CA GLY A 43 -19.94 -10.57 -13.19
C GLY A 43 -20.21 -9.13 -12.71
N ALA A 44 -20.07 -8.84 -11.42
CA ALA A 44 -20.30 -7.50 -10.90
C ALA A 44 -19.15 -6.55 -11.31
N PRO A 45 -19.47 -5.34 -11.81
CA PRO A 45 -18.46 -4.32 -12.00
C PRO A 45 -17.95 -3.86 -10.62
N ASP A 46 -16.63 -3.79 -10.50
CA ASP A 46 -15.93 -3.28 -9.33
C ASP A 46 -14.64 -2.58 -9.77
N TYR A 47 -14.08 -1.78 -8.86
CA TYR A 47 -13.06 -0.78 -9.14
C TYR A 47 -12.07 -0.70 -7.97
N ILE A 48 -10.83 -0.36 -8.28
CA ILE A 48 -9.82 0.05 -7.29
C ILE A 48 -9.28 1.42 -7.67
N GLY A 49 -8.84 2.19 -6.69
CA GLY A 49 -8.06 3.41 -6.92
C GLY A 49 -6.59 3.20 -6.58
N ALA A 50 -5.75 4.16 -6.92
CA ALA A 50 -4.32 4.15 -6.63
C ALA A 50 -3.81 5.59 -6.43
N PHE A 51 -2.78 5.77 -5.60
CA PHE A 51 -2.19 7.09 -5.36
C PHE A 51 -0.69 7.01 -5.05
N ALA A 52 0.01 8.11 -5.35
CA ALA A 52 1.36 8.40 -4.89
C ALA A 52 1.45 9.92 -4.68
N VAL A 53 1.88 10.34 -3.49
CA VAL A 53 2.01 11.76 -3.10
C VAL A 53 3.36 12.00 -2.45
N THR A 54 3.88 13.22 -2.58
CA THR A 54 5.10 13.66 -1.90
C THR A 54 4.97 15.11 -1.47
N ALA A 55 5.60 15.44 -0.34
CA ALA A 55 5.87 16.82 0.08
C ALA A 55 7.37 17.05 0.30
N GLY A 56 8.21 16.09 -0.13
CA GLY A 56 9.63 16.07 0.18
C GLY A 56 10.57 16.57 -0.92
N ILE A 57 10.05 17.07 -2.05
CA ILE A 57 10.89 17.61 -3.13
C ILE A 57 11.60 18.88 -2.61
N GLY A 58 12.93 18.86 -2.56
CA GLY A 58 13.75 19.96 -2.03
C GLY A 58 13.99 19.90 -0.52
N ALA A 59 13.32 19.01 0.22
CA ALA A 59 13.43 18.97 1.68
C ALA A 59 14.84 18.53 2.15
N ASP A 60 15.46 17.59 1.45
CA ASP A 60 16.82 17.12 1.74
C ASP A 60 17.86 18.21 1.49
N GLU A 61 17.69 19.02 0.44
CA GLU A 61 18.55 20.15 0.12
C GLU A 61 18.47 21.24 1.18
N ILE A 62 17.25 21.56 1.65
CA ILE A 62 17.04 22.52 2.73
C ILE A 62 17.67 22.00 4.03
N ALA A 63 17.46 20.73 4.37
CA ALA A 63 18.06 20.13 5.57
C ALA A 63 19.59 20.16 5.53
N LYS A 64 20.20 19.80 4.40
CA LYS A 64 21.67 19.87 4.22
C LYS A 64 22.20 21.29 4.32
N ALA A 65 21.44 22.29 3.91
CA ALA A 65 21.81 23.69 4.09
C ALA A 65 21.84 24.07 5.57
N PHE A 66 20.83 23.68 6.35
CA PHE A 66 20.81 23.88 7.80
C PHE A 66 21.94 23.14 8.53
N GLU A 67 22.21 21.88 8.16
CA GLU A 67 23.31 21.07 8.72
C GLU A 67 24.67 21.76 8.49
N ARG A 68 24.91 22.30 7.27
CA ARG A 68 26.16 23.02 6.94
C ARG A 68 26.34 24.29 7.78
N ASP A 69 25.25 24.93 8.16
CA ASP A 69 25.27 26.14 8.99
C ASP A 69 25.29 25.81 10.51
N GLY A 70 25.41 24.53 10.88
CA GLY A 70 25.44 24.06 12.27
C GLY A 70 24.07 24.09 12.96
N ASN A 71 22.98 24.15 12.19
CA ASN A 71 21.61 24.24 12.68
C ASN A 71 20.88 22.89 12.56
N ASP A 72 21.28 21.93 13.39
CA ASP A 72 20.70 20.58 13.37
C ASP A 72 19.20 20.56 13.70
N TYR A 73 18.73 21.50 14.52
CA TYR A 73 17.31 21.61 14.88
C TYR A 73 16.44 21.89 13.65
N ASP A 74 16.77 22.90 12.85
CA ASP A 74 15.99 23.25 11.67
C ASP A 74 16.12 22.20 10.56
N ALA A 75 17.27 21.51 10.47
CA ALA A 75 17.45 20.37 9.57
C ALA A 75 16.52 19.20 9.90
N ILE A 76 16.35 18.90 11.20
CA ILE A 76 15.37 17.89 11.66
C ILE A 76 13.95 18.40 11.44
N MET A 77 13.69 19.68 11.75
CA MET A 77 12.37 20.27 11.66
C MET A 77 11.82 20.26 10.23
N VAL A 78 12.62 20.62 9.22
CA VAL A 78 12.16 20.62 7.83
C VAL A 78 11.81 19.21 7.34
N LYS A 79 12.60 18.20 7.70
CA LYS A 79 12.32 16.79 7.39
C LYS A 79 11.04 16.33 8.06
N ALA A 80 10.84 16.67 9.34
CA ALA A 80 9.62 16.36 10.08
C ALA A 80 8.38 17.03 9.47
N LEU A 81 8.48 18.31 9.08
CA LEU A 81 7.38 19.02 8.42
C LEU A 81 7.04 18.39 7.06
N ALA A 82 8.03 18.06 6.24
CA ALA A 82 7.81 17.40 4.96
C ALA A 82 7.07 16.07 5.14
N ASP A 83 7.48 15.25 6.12
CA ASP A 83 6.83 14.00 6.46
C ASP A 83 5.36 14.18 6.90
N ARG A 84 5.09 15.14 7.79
CA ARG A 84 3.70 15.46 8.20
C ARG A 84 2.85 15.97 7.04
N LEU A 85 3.42 16.75 6.12
CA LEU A 85 2.73 17.23 4.93
C LEU A 85 2.43 16.10 3.94
N ALA A 86 3.33 15.12 3.78
CA ALA A 86 3.10 13.97 2.92
C ALA A 86 1.93 13.11 3.43
N GLU A 87 1.88 12.85 4.74
CA GLU A 87 0.76 12.12 5.37
C GLU A 87 -0.55 12.92 5.29
N ALA A 88 -0.51 14.23 5.53
CA ALA A 88 -1.68 15.10 5.37
C ALA A 88 -2.19 15.11 3.93
N PHE A 89 -1.29 15.07 2.94
CA PHE A 89 -1.68 14.99 1.53
C PHE A 89 -2.33 13.64 1.20
N ALA A 90 -1.81 12.53 1.74
CA ALA A 90 -2.43 11.22 1.59
C ALA A 90 -3.86 11.19 2.16
N GLU A 91 -4.09 11.78 3.34
CA GLU A 91 -5.41 11.88 3.97
C GLU A 91 -6.36 12.77 3.14
N TYR A 92 -5.88 13.95 2.73
CA TYR A 92 -6.64 14.88 1.89
C TYR A 92 -7.06 14.24 0.57
N LEU A 93 -6.11 13.60 -0.13
CA LEU A 93 -6.36 12.96 -1.41
C LEU A 93 -7.28 11.76 -1.27
N HIS A 94 -7.17 10.99 -0.19
CA HIS A 94 -8.10 9.91 0.10
C HIS A 94 -9.52 10.46 0.31
N ALA A 95 -9.70 11.50 1.12
CA ALA A 95 -11.01 12.13 1.31
C ALA A 95 -11.58 12.68 0.00
N GLN A 96 -10.73 13.26 -0.86
CA GLN A 96 -11.13 13.69 -2.20
C GLN A 96 -11.56 12.51 -3.08
N ALA A 97 -10.77 11.43 -3.11
CA ALA A 97 -11.08 10.23 -3.87
C ALA A 97 -12.41 9.60 -3.43
N ARG A 98 -12.71 9.54 -2.12
CA ARG A 98 -14.01 9.04 -1.64
C ARG A 98 -15.18 9.88 -2.14
N ARG A 99 -15.04 11.21 -2.16
CA ARG A 99 -16.05 12.14 -2.71
C ARG A 99 -16.23 11.95 -4.21
N ASP A 100 -15.13 11.92 -4.96
CA ASP A 100 -15.15 11.81 -6.42
C ASP A 100 -15.66 10.44 -6.89
N TRP A 101 -15.40 9.38 -6.12
CA TRP A 101 -15.96 8.05 -6.34
C TRP A 101 -17.43 7.94 -5.94
N GLY A 102 -17.99 8.97 -5.29
CA GLY A 102 -19.40 9.12 -4.97
C GLY A 102 -19.84 8.53 -3.63
N TYR A 103 -19.14 7.53 -3.07
CA TYR A 103 -19.56 6.92 -1.81
C TYR A 103 -19.24 7.77 -0.57
N GLY A 104 -18.37 8.78 -0.70
CA GLY A 104 -18.05 9.76 0.34
C GLY A 104 -18.67 11.14 0.13
N ALA A 105 -19.60 11.30 -0.83
CA ALA A 105 -20.13 12.63 -1.21
C ALA A 105 -20.85 13.36 -0.06
N GLU A 106 -21.43 12.63 0.88
CA GLU A 106 -22.16 13.18 2.03
C GLU A 106 -21.31 13.23 3.33
N GLU A 107 -20.03 12.85 3.26
CA GLU A 107 -19.14 12.85 4.44
C GLU A 107 -18.98 14.26 5.02
N ARG A 108 -19.22 14.39 6.33
CA ARG A 108 -19.00 15.61 7.13
C ARG A 108 -18.09 15.29 8.30
N LEU A 109 -16.93 14.72 7.98
CA LEU A 109 -15.95 14.24 8.96
C LEU A 109 -15.06 15.38 9.43
N THR A 110 -14.77 15.43 10.73
CA THR A 110 -13.74 16.30 11.29
C THR A 110 -12.35 15.71 11.06
N SER A 111 -11.29 16.48 11.30
CA SER A 111 -9.92 15.94 11.26
C SER A 111 -9.73 14.78 12.23
N ASP A 112 -10.32 14.84 13.43
CA ASP A 112 -10.25 13.74 14.40
C ASP A 112 -10.97 12.49 13.90
N ASP A 113 -12.11 12.65 13.22
CA ASP A 113 -12.82 11.53 12.61
C ASP A 113 -12.04 10.88 11.46
N LEU A 114 -11.25 11.66 10.71
CA LEU A 114 -10.36 11.14 9.68
C LEU A 114 -9.19 10.36 10.31
N VAL A 115 -8.60 10.85 11.41
CA VAL A 115 -7.55 10.16 12.15
C VAL A 115 -8.05 8.85 12.77
N ASP A 116 -9.30 8.85 13.27
CA ASP A 116 -9.98 7.66 13.78
C ASP A 116 -10.51 6.73 12.66
N GLU A 117 -10.24 7.05 11.39
CA GLU A 117 -10.67 6.29 10.20
C GLU A 117 -12.18 6.04 10.14
N LYS A 118 -13.02 6.99 10.60
CA LYS A 118 -14.50 6.88 10.61
C LYS A 118 -15.17 7.04 9.24
N TYR A 119 -14.43 6.79 8.16
CA TYR A 119 -14.93 6.79 6.79
C TYR A 119 -15.09 5.34 6.27
N ARG A 120 -15.79 5.21 5.15
CA ARG A 120 -15.87 3.94 4.41
C ARG A 120 -14.61 3.73 3.56
N GLY A 121 -14.12 2.49 3.51
CA GLY A 121 -13.00 2.08 2.66
C GLY A 121 -11.63 2.27 3.34
N ILE A 122 -10.57 1.81 2.67
CA ILE A 122 -9.19 1.85 3.16
C ILE A 122 -8.21 2.22 2.05
N ARG A 123 -7.00 2.64 2.44
CA ARG A 123 -5.93 3.07 1.53
C ARG A 123 -4.60 2.29 1.73
N PRO A 124 -4.59 0.94 1.67
CA PRO A 124 -3.41 0.16 2.01
C PRO A 124 -2.18 0.49 1.16
N ALA A 125 -1.07 0.68 1.85
CA ALA A 125 0.24 0.97 1.28
C ALA A 125 1.11 -0.29 1.28
N PHE A 126 1.74 -0.60 0.14
CA PHE A 126 2.60 -1.77 0.02
C PHE A 126 3.83 -1.68 0.94
N GLY A 127 4.07 -2.74 1.70
CA GLY A 127 5.03 -2.80 2.81
C GLY A 127 4.40 -2.76 4.19
N TYR A 128 3.13 -2.38 4.30
CA TYR A 128 2.39 -2.46 5.57
C TYR A 128 1.88 -3.87 5.86
N PRO A 129 1.49 -4.19 7.11
CA PRO A 129 1.13 -5.55 7.52
C PRO A 129 0.05 -6.25 6.68
N ALA A 130 -0.88 -5.51 6.06
CA ALA A 130 -1.92 -6.08 5.20
C ALA A 130 -1.42 -6.49 3.81
N CYS A 131 -0.30 -5.92 3.35
CA CYS A 131 0.33 -6.17 2.06
C CYS A 131 1.85 -5.94 2.14
N PRO A 132 2.59 -6.82 2.84
CA PRO A 132 3.99 -6.58 3.22
C PRO A 132 4.98 -6.64 2.04
N ASP A 133 4.57 -7.12 0.86
CA ASP A 133 5.42 -7.16 -0.32
C ASP A 133 5.67 -5.74 -0.86
N HIS A 134 6.86 -5.20 -0.58
CA HIS A 134 7.26 -3.88 -1.05
C HIS A 134 7.37 -3.78 -2.59
N THR A 135 7.58 -4.89 -3.29
CA THR A 135 7.83 -4.89 -4.74
C THR A 135 6.60 -4.53 -5.57
N GLU A 136 5.40 -4.67 -5.00
CA GLU A 136 4.13 -4.24 -5.61
C GLU A 136 4.13 -2.73 -5.91
N LYS A 137 4.97 -1.93 -5.22
CA LYS A 137 5.18 -0.52 -5.56
C LYS A 137 5.68 -0.32 -6.99
N ARG A 138 6.41 -1.28 -7.58
CA ARG A 138 6.86 -1.19 -8.97
C ARG A 138 5.69 -1.06 -9.93
N GLU A 139 4.70 -1.93 -9.75
CA GLU A 139 3.51 -1.94 -10.59
C GLU A 139 2.65 -0.71 -10.32
N LEU A 140 2.55 -0.29 -9.05
CA LEU A 140 1.86 0.94 -8.66
C LEU A 140 2.45 2.18 -9.33
N PHE A 141 3.78 2.31 -9.31
CA PHE A 141 4.48 3.45 -9.89
C PHE A 141 4.36 3.46 -11.41
N ARG A 142 4.41 2.29 -12.05
CA ARG A 142 4.16 2.14 -13.48
C ARG A 142 2.72 2.54 -13.85
N LEU A 143 1.74 2.13 -13.06
CA LEU A 143 0.33 2.46 -13.28
C LEU A 143 0.07 3.97 -13.19
N LEU A 144 0.70 4.64 -12.23
CA LEU A 144 0.47 6.06 -11.92
C LEU A 144 1.42 7.02 -12.64
N ASP A 145 2.43 6.51 -13.34
CA ASP A 145 3.57 7.31 -13.82
C ASP A 145 4.16 8.20 -12.72
N ALA A 146 4.39 7.61 -11.53
CA ALA A 146 4.74 8.38 -10.32
C ALA A 146 6.09 9.15 -10.43
N GLN A 147 6.97 8.73 -11.34
CA GLN A 147 8.21 9.44 -11.64
C GLN A 147 7.95 10.81 -12.29
N ALA A 148 6.87 10.97 -13.06
CA ALA A 148 6.50 12.24 -13.66
C ALA A 148 6.12 13.32 -12.62
N VAL A 149 5.76 12.91 -11.40
CA VAL A 149 5.51 13.80 -10.26
C VAL A 149 6.67 13.86 -9.28
N GLY A 150 7.85 13.36 -9.67
CA GLY A 150 9.09 13.48 -8.90
C GLY A 150 9.25 12.47 -7.77
N ILE A 151 8.57 11.32 -7.83
CA ILE A 151 8.72 10.23 -6.85
C ILE A 151 9.40 9.04 -7.51
N GLU A 152 10.49 8.59 -6.92
CA GLU A 152 11.30 7.46 -7.38
C GLU A 152 11.26 6.29 -6.39
N LEU A 153 11.63 5.09 -6.87
CA LEU A 153 11.85 3.92 -6.04
C LEU A 153 13.33 3.56 -6.03
N THR A 154 13.87 3.33 -4.83
CA THR A 154 15.20 2.74 -4.67
C THR A 154 15.21 1.26 -5.05
N GLU A 155 16.40 0.65 -5.11
CA GLU A 155 16.54 -0.80 -5.31
C GLU A 155 15.84 -1.65 -4.24
N SER A 156 15.62 -1.09 -3.05
CA SER A 156 14.89 -1.70 -1.93
C SER A 156 13.40 -1.35 -1.91
N PHE A 157 12.89 -0.65 -2.93
CA PHE A 157 11.50 -0.16 -3.00
C PHE A 157 11.10 0.79 -1.86
N ALA A 158 12.09 1.50 -1.29
CA ALA A 158 11.82 2.73 -0.54
C ALA A 158 11.49 3.84 -1.54
N MET A 159 10.64 4.79 -1.14
CA MET A 159 10.30 5.93 -1.97
C MET A 159 11.29 7.07 -1.71
N TRP A 160 11.65 7.79 -2.77
CA TRP A 160 12.38 9.04 -2.69
C TRP A 160 11.58 10.13 -3.42
N PRO A 161 11.37 11.32 -2.84
CA PRO A 161 11.80 11.77 -1.51
C PRO A 161 11.23 10.93 -0.36
N ALA A 162 11.90 10.90 0.79
CA ALA A 162 11.49 10.08 1.94
C ALA A 162 10.08 10.45 2.46
N ALA A 163 9.73 11.74 2.41
CA ALA A 163 8.40 12.24 2.71
C ALA A 163 7.44 12.00 1.53
N SER A 164 7.14 10.72 1.27
CA SER A 164 6.21 10.26 0.24
C SER A 164 5.34 9.14 0.75
N VAL A 165 4.09 9.08 0.26
CA VAL A 165 3.12 8.03 0.60
C VAL A 165 2.51 7.49 -0.69
N SER A 166 2.36 6.17 -0.81
CA SER A 166 1.69 5.56 -1.96
C SER A 166 0.91 4.32 -1.54
N GLY A 167 -0.15 3.99 -2.29
CA GLY A 167 -0.97 2.82 -2.02
C GLY A 167 -2.13 2.69 -3.01
N ILE A 168 -3.03 1.76 -2.70
CA ILE A 168 -4.28 1.55 -3.44
C ILE A 168 -5.48 1.99 -2.59
N TYR A 169 -6.59 2.30 -3.22
CA TYR A 169 -7.87 2.56 -2.57
C TYR A 169 -8.83 1.38 -2.76
N LEU A 170 -9.43 0.92 -1.66
CA LEU A 170 -10.47 -0.12 -1.66
C LEU A 170 -11.74 0.44 -1.04
N SER A 171 -12.84 0.40 -1.81
CA SER A 171 -14.10 1.07 -1.46
C SER A 171 -15.12 0.16 -0.74
N HIS A 172 -14.84 -1.14 -0.60
CA HIS A 172 -15.79 -2.08 0.01
C HIS A 172 -16.13 -1.65 1.45
N PRO A 173 -17.41 -1.62 1.87
CA PRO A 173 -17.82 -1.12 3.18
C PRO A 173 -17.25 -1.92 4.36
N GLU A 174 -16.87 -3.18 4.12
CA GLU A 174 -16.24 -4.06 5.10
C GLU A 174 -14.72 -4.13 4.96
N ALA A 175 -14.11 -3.34 4.07
CA ALA A 175 -12.65 -3.29 3.95
C ALA A 175 -12.04 -2.76 5.26
N ARG A 176 -11.09 -3.51 5.83
CA ARG A 176 -10.41 -3.16 7.08
C ARG A 176 -8.94 -3.53 6.97
N TYR A 177 -8.08 -2.82 7.69
CA TYR A 177 -6.70 -3.26 7.87
C TYR A 177 -6.63 -4.53 8.71
N PHE A 178 -5.67 -5.38 8.38
CA PHE A 178 -5.35 -6.60 9.09
C PHE A 178 -3.86 -6.89 8.94
N ASN A 179 -3.31 -7.76 9.79
CA ASN A 179 -1.95 -8.25 9.64
C ASN A 179 -2.00 -9.60 8.92
N ILE A 180 -1.18 -9.77 7.88
CA ILE A 180 -1.10 -11.03 7.15
C ILE A 180 -0.64 -12.20 8.03
N GLY A 181 0.14 -11.92 9.08
CA GLY A 181 0.72 -12.94 9.95
C GLY A 181 1.78 -13.76 9.22
N ARG A 182 1.83 -15.07 9.50
CA ARG A 182 2.80 -15.97 8.85
C ARG A 182 2.27 -16.52 7.53
N VAL A 183 3.17 -16.61 6.56
CA VAL A 183 2.96 -17.17 5.23
C VAL A 183 3.67 -18.52 5.16
N GLY A 184 2.88 -19.58 5.03
CA GLY A 184 3.35 -20.94 4.81
C GLY A 184 3.99 -21.12 3.44
N ARG A 185 4.77 -22.20 3.33
CA ARG A 185 5.55 -22.55 2.14
C ARG A 185 4.70 -22.70 0.88
N ASP A 186 3.52 -23.31 1.00
CA ASP A 186 2.57 -23.51 -0.10
C ASP A 186 2.13 -22.19 -0.74
N GLN A 187 1.77 -21.20 0.09
CA GLN A 187 1.40 -19.87 -0.37
C GLN A 187 2.60 -19.12 -0.93
N ALA A 188 3.77 -19.22 -0.29
CA ALA A 188 5.00 -18.58 -0.78
C ALA A 188 5.38 -19.08 -2.18
N GLU A 189 5.34 -20.39 -2.41
CA GLU A 189 5.58 -21.01 -3.72
C GLU A 189 4.53 -20.58 -4.76
N ALA A 190 3.25 -20.56 -4.38
CA ALA A 190 2.18 -20.11 -5.26
C ALA A 190 2.29 -18.61 -5.60
N TYR A 191 2.70 -17.77 -4.64
CA TYR A 191 2.94 -16.35 -4.84
C TYR A 191 4.13 -16.13 -5.77
N ALA A 192 5.22 -16.85 -5.55
CA ALA A 192 6.41 -16.80 -6.38
C ALA A 192 6.10 -17.12 -7.85
N LYS A 193 5.33 -18.20 -8.08
CA LYS A 193 4.88 -18.58 -9.42
C LYS A 193 4.07 -17.48 -10.10
N ARG A 194 3.16 -16.81 -9.36
CA ARG A 194 2.35 -15.70 -9.90
C ARG A 194 3.19 -14.47 -10.25
N LYS A 195 4.26 -14.21 -9.49
CA LYS A 195 5.17 -13.08 -9.67
C LYS A 195 6.33 -13.36 -10.64
N GLY A 196 6.52 -14.62 -11.05
CA GLY A 196 7.70 -15.04 -11.81
C GLY A 196 8.99 -14.99 -10.99
N TRP A 197 8.89 -15.18 -9.68
CA TRP A 197 10.00 -15.09 -8.74
C TRP A 197 10.77 -16.40 -8.56
N THR A 198 12.05 -16.26 -8.26
CA THR A 198 12.89 -17.34 -7.78
C THR A 198 12.69 -17.56 -6.27
N GLN A 199 13.22 -18.66 -5.75
CA GLN A 199 13.24 -18.91 -4.30
C GLN A 199 14.01 -17.81 -3.54
N ALA A 200 15.11 -17.30 -4.12
CA ALA A 200 15.89 -16.23 -3.52
C ALA A 200 15.08 -14.91 -3.42
N ASP A 201 14.21 -14.63 -4.40
CA ASP A 201 13.32 -13.46 -4.34
C ASP A 201 12.29 -13.60 -3.22
N VAL A 202 11.73 -14.81 -3.04
CA VAL A 202 10.79 -15.10 -1.93
C VAL A 202 11.47 -14.86 -0.60
N GLU A 203 12.65 -15.45 -0.39
CA GLU A 203 13.43 -15.30 0.84
C GLU A 203 13.82 -13.85 1.10
N LYS A 204 14.11 -13.07 0.05
CA LYS A 204 14.45 -11.66 0.17
C LYS A 204 13.24 -10.79 0.53
N TRP A 205 12.13 -10.92 -0.20
CA TRP A 205 11.02 -9.97 -0.11
C TRP A 205 9.93 -10.37 0.88
N LEU A 206 9.76 -11.67 1.14
CA LEU A 206 8.79 -12.18 2.10
C LEU A 206 9.42 -12.60 3.43
N SER A 207 10.74 -12.48 3.61
CA SER A 207 11.45 -12.81 4.87
C SER A 207 10.68 -12.43 6.14
N PRO A 208 10.13 -11.20 6.28
CA PRO A 208 9.49 -10.78 7.53
C PRO A 208 8.22 -11.55 7.89
N VAL A 209 7.62 -12.25 6.92
CA VAL A 209 6.33 -12.95 7.08
C VAL A 209 6.40 -14.43 6.76
N LEU A 210 7.54 -14.96 6.29
CA LEU A 210 7.67 -16.40 6.04
C LEU A 210 7.57 -17.18 7.36
N ALA A 211 6.75 -18.23 7.37
CA ALA A 211 6.71 -19.17 8.49
C ALA A 211 8.04 -19.95 8.55
N GLU A 212 8.65 -20.00 9.73
CA GLU A 212 9.73 -20.96 9.98
C GLU A 212 9.21 -22.39 9.78
N GLU A 213 9.98 -23.26 9.12
CA GLU A 213 9.64 -24.67 9.05
C GLU A 213 9.56 -25.22 10.48
N ARG A 214 8.36 -25.57 10.93
CA ARG A 214 8.21 -26.38 12.15
C ARG A 214 8.86 -27.72 11.84
N VAL A 215 10.05 -27.95 12.37
CA VAL A 215 10.61 -29.29 12.49
C VAL A 215 9.61 -30.07 13.32
N ALA A 216 8.84 -30.94 12.67
CA ALA A 216 8.00 -31.89 13.37
C ALA A 216 8.95 -32.80 14.15
N VAL A 217 9.07 -32.56 15.46
CA VAL A 217 9.65 -33.54 16.37
C VAL A 217 8.62 -34.66 16.43
N GLY A 218 8.89 -35.73 15.67
CA GLY A 218 8.10 -36.96 15.66
C GLY A 218 8.23 -37.76 16.95
#